data_AF-A0A932ZL70-F1
#
_entry.id   AF-A0A932ZL70-F1
#
_cell.length_a   1.000
_cell.length_b   1.000
_cell.length_c   1.000
_cell.angle_alpha   90.00
_cell.angle_beta   90.00
_cell.angle_gamma   90.00
#
_symmetry.space_group_name_H-M   'P 1'
#
loop_
_entity.id
_entity.type
_entity.pdbx_description
1 polymer ?
#
loop_
_entity_poly.entity_id
_entity_poly.type
_entity_poly.pdbx_seq_one_letter_code
_entity_poly.pdbx_strand_id
1 'polypeptide(L)'
;MKILTTRLKQLIPWVMAALILTFLFRQYPPADVLKAASYVKFIPFFSFALFYFVFLLIVDSWSTTYVISRFCLPVAWKEILFARAATYLIMVINYPASQAAFAYYLKRRYRLPVTEALSAFLFIMVVDFLWVISLAVLGSLCESTMIRGIDLSGYVQFVGLVATAGFAAWLLFWRRLDQKILGRPIAWLEPIRTRPLFHLFEKARPLDYLRLAFLRTPIHLTIIISMYIVVMTFGTYIPFRDILGRIPIVFLVGTLPITPGGLGTVNAAMVELLAPKMQGSIFASGAITAAELMFTITLLWMFTNYFFKLLLGFVLLKKASKKLFSPVSDKS
;
A
#
# COMPACT_ATOMS: atom_id res chain seq x y z
N MET A 1 -15.30 28.53 13.01
CA MET A 1 -15.78 27.16 13.31
C MET A 1 -15.38 26.10 12.27
N LYS A 2 -15.69 26.22 10.96
CA LYS A 2 -15.38 25.17 9.95
C LYS A 2 -13.90 24.76 9.88
N ILE A 3 -12.96 25.71 9.99
CA ILE A 3 -11.52 25.41 9.95
C ILE A 3 -11.08 24.58 11.17
N LEU A 4 -11.64 24.86 12.35
CA LEU A 4 -11.34 24.13 13.59
C LEU A 4 -11.83 22.68 13.49
N THR A 5 -13.06 22.48 12.99
CA THR A 5 -13.62 21.14 12.77
C THR A 5 -12.86 20.34 11.71
N THR A 6 -12.30 20.99 10.68
CA THR A 6 -11.50 20.33 9.65
C THR A 6 -10.12 19.91 10.19
N ARG A 7 -9.46 20.77 10.97
CA ARG A 7 -8.18 20.43 11.62
C ARG A 7 -8.35 19.32 12.65
N LEU A 8 -9.43 19.33 13.42
CA LEU A 8 -9.72 18.27 14.39
C LEU A 8 -9.89 16.90 13.71
N LYS A 9 -10.62 16.85 12.59
CA LYS A 9 -10.77 15.63 11.78
C LYS A 9 -9.45 15.11 11.20
N GLN A 10 -8.49 16.00 10.92
CA GLN A 10 -7.15 15.62 10.45
C GLN A 10 -6.25 15.11 11.57
N LEU A 11 -6.49 15.50 12.82
CA LEU A 11 -5.71 15.07 13.97
C LEU A 11 -6.16 13.72 14.54
N ILE A 12 -7.44 13.35 14.39
CA ILE A 12 -7.99 12.08 14.92
C ILE A 12 -7.14 10.86 14.52
N PRO A 13 -6.76 10.64 13.24
CA PRO A 13 -5.97 9.46 12.89
C PRO A 13 -4.59 9.44 13.56
N TRP A 14 -3.97 10.61 13.77
CA TRP A 14 -2.68 10.70 14.46
C TRP A 14 -2.80 10.43 15.95
N VAL A 15 -3.87 10.91 16.58
CA VAL A 15 -4.18 10.58 17.98
C VAL A 15 -4.42 9.08 18.12
N MET A 16 -5.18 8.46 17.22
CA MET A 16 -5.38 7.01 17.22
C MET A 16 -4.07 6.24 17.05
N ALA A 17 -3.19 6.68 16.15
CA ALA A 17 -1.87 6.06 15.97
C ALA A 17 -1.04 6.15 17.26
N ALA A 18 -1.02 7.33 17.91
CA ALA A 18 -0.31 7.54 19.17
C ALA A 18 -0.89 6.67 20.30
N LEU A 19 -2.22 6.57 20.41
CA LEU A 19 -2.89 5.72 21.40
C LEU A 19 -2.56 4.25 21.20
N ILE A 20 -2.65 3.74 19.97
CA ILE A 20 -2.34 2.33 19.66
C ILE A 20 -0.86 2.03 19.91
N LEU A 21 0.06 2.89 19.49
CA LEU A 21 1.48 2.71 19.76
C LEU A 21 1.79 2.79 21.27
N THR A 22 1.16 3.72 21.99
CA THR A 22 1.31 3.80 23.45
C THR A 22 0.81 2.52 24.12
N PHE A 23 -0.34 1.98 23.67
CA PHE A 23 -0.85 0.71 24.15
C PHE A 23 0.13 -0.44 23.85
N LEU A 24 0.64 -0.52 22.63
CA LEU A 24 1.63 -1.54 22.24
C LEU A 24 2.93 -1.42 23.04
N PHE A 25 3.45 -0.21 23.30
CA PHE A 25 4.64 -0.02 24.13
C PHE A 25 4.41 -0.26 25.62
N ARG A 26 3.17 -0.21 26.10
CA ARG A 26 2.81 -0.68 27.45
C ARG A 26 2.79 -2.20 27.53
N GLN A 27 2.35 -2.86 26.45
CA GLN A 27 2.34 -4.32 26.36
C GLN A 27 3.73 -4.90 26.07
N TYR A 28 4.54 -4.18 25.28
CA TYR A 28 5.89 -4.55 24.87
C TYR A 28 6.84 -3.40 25.23
N PRO A 29 7.39 -3.41 26.46
CA PRO A 29 8.24 -2.33 26.95
C PRO A 29 9.41 -2.02 25.99
N PRO A 30 9.81 -0.74 25.85
CA PRO A 30 10.92 -0.37 24.96
C PRO A 30 12.23 -1.11 25.23
N ALA A 31 12.50 -1.49 26.49
CA ALA A 31 13.67 -2.29 26.84
C ALA A 31 13.66 -3.67 26.17
N ASP A 32 12.51 -4.34 26.13
CA ASP A 32 12.35 -5.66 25.50
C ASP A 32 12.39 -5.55 23.98
N VAL A 33 11.85 -4.46 23.42
CA VAL A 33 11.97 -4.15 21.98
C VAL A 33 13.43 -3.95 21.58
N LEU A 34 14.20 -3.19 22.37
CA LEU A 34 15.63 -2.97 22.12
C LEU A 34 16.44 -4.27 22.26
N LYS A 35 16.10 -5.10 23.25
CA LYS A 35 16.69 -6.42 23.44
C LYS A 35 16.37 -7.34 22.26
N ALA A 36 15.12 -7.38 21.79
CA ALA A 36 14.74 -8.13 20.61
C ALA A 36 15.42 -7.63 19.34
N ALA A 37 15.70 -6.33 19.25
CA ALA A 37 16.40 -5.75 18.10
C ALA A 37 17.84 -6.28 17.99
N SER A 38 18.48 -6.68 19.09
CA SER A 38 19.84 -7.25 19.03
C SER A 38 19.91 -8.63 18.36
N TYR A 39 18.77 -9.30 18.14
CA TYR A 39 18.71 -10.60 17.46
C TYR A 39 18.72 -10.46 15.94
N VAL A 40 18.60 -9.24 15.40
CA VAL A 40 18.63 -9.03 13.95
C VAL A 40 20.01 -9.36 13.40
N LYS A 41 20.06 -10.23 12.40
CA LYS A 41 21.23 -10.38 11.54
C LYS A 41 21.26 -9.18 10.60
N PHE A 42 21.96 -8.13 11.02
CA PHE A 42 21.95 -6.82 10.37
C PHE A 42 22.27 -6.89 8.87
N ILE A 43 23.32 -7.60 8.47
CA ILE A 43 23.76 -7.66 7.06
C ILE A 43 22.66 -8.27 6.16
N PRO A 44 22.12 -9.49 6.44
CA PRO A 44 20.99 -10.04 5.70
C PRO A 44 19.76 -9.13 5.69
N PHE A 45 19.38 -8.59 6.85
CA PHE A 45 18.19 -7.74 6.98
C PHE A 45 18.31 -6.48 6.13
N PHE A 46 19.41 -5.74 6.27
CA PHE A 46 19.61 -4.48 5.56
C PHE A 46 19.77 -4.69 4.06
N SER A 47 20.51 -5.73 3.64
CA SER A 47 20.67 -6.08 2.22
C SER A 47 19.33 -6.42 1.57
N PHE A 48 18.51 -7.23 2.25
CA PHE A 48 17.18 -7.56 1.76
C PHE A 48 16.25 -6.34 1.74
N ALA A 49 16.28 -5.51 2.78
CA ALA A 49 15.48 -4.29 2.83
C ALA A 49 15.85 -3.31 1.70
N LEU A 50 17.13 -3.18 1.38
CA LEU A 50 17.60 -2.36 0.25
C LEU A 50 17.12 -2.93 -1.09
N PHE A 51 17.28 -4.25 -1.30
CA PHE A 51 16.78 -4.93 -2.49
C PHE A 51 15.26 -4.74 -2.64
N TYR A 52 14.50 -5.01 -1.58
CA TYR A 52 13.05 -4.83 -1.54
C TYR A 52 12.66 -3.40 -1.93
N PHE A 53 13.30 -2.39 -1.33
CA PHE A 53 13.01 -1.00 -1.60
C PHE A 53 13.26 -0.62 -3.07
N VAL A 54 14.42 -0.99 -3.61
CA VAL A 54 14.80 -0.70 -5.01
C VAL A 54 13.87 -1.43 -5.97
N PHE A 55 13.59 -2.71 -5.72
CA PHE A 55 12.69 -3.52 -6.54
C PHE A 55 11.29 -2.92 -6.58
N LEU A 56 10.71 -2.59 -5.42
CA LEU A 56 9.38 -1.97 -5.37
C LEU A 56 9.34 -0.62 -6.08
N LEU A 57 10.36 0.22 -5.92
CA LEU A 57 10.43 1.50 -6.63
C LEU A 57 10.44 1.30 -8.16
N ILE A 58 11.20 0.31 -8.66
CA ILE A 58 11.30 0.00 -10.09
C ILE A 58 9.94 -0.46 -10.63
N VAL A 59 9.32 -1.46 -9.99
CA VAL A 59 8.06 -2.06 -10.46
C VAL A 59 6.88 -1.11 -10.28
N ASP A 60 6.82 -0.36 -9.17
CA ASP A 60 5.78 0.67 -8.96
C ASP A 60 5.85 1.76 -10.02
N SER A 61 7.07 2.22 -10.33
CA SER A 61 7.28 3.21 -11.38
C SER A 61 6.97 2.66 -12.76
N TRP A 62 7.29 1.39 -13.03
CA TRP A 62 6.98 0.73 -14.30
C TRP A 62 5.47 0.62 -14.52
N SER A 63 4.75 0.05 -13.55
CA SER A 63 3.29 -0.09 -13.61
C SER A 63 2.59 1.29 -13.71
N THR A 64 3.10 2.30 -13.01
CA THR A 64 2.58 3.68 -13.13
C THR A 64 2.85 4.26 -14.52
N THR A 65 4.04 4.05 -15.08
CA THR A 65 4.38 4.47 -16.45
C THR A 65 3.45 3.83 -17.47
N TYR A 66 3.15 2.54 -17.31
CA TYR A 66 2.20 1.83 -18.18
C TYR A 66 0.81 2.49 -18.17
N VAL A 67 0.25 2.79 -16.99
CA VAL A 67 -1.08 3.39 -16.88
C VAL A 67 -1.10 4.80 -17.48
N ILE A 68 -0.11 5.64 -17.16
CA ILE A 68 -0.03 7.00 -17.71
C ILE A 68 0.13 6.95 -19.24
N SER A 69 1.05 6.13 -19.76
CA SER A 69 1.25 5.95 -21.20
C SER A 69 0.05 5.37 -21.93
N ARG A 70 -0.71 4.50 -21.27
CA ARG A 70 -1.90 3.86 -21.87
C ARG A 70 -3.09 4.82 -22.00
N PHE A 71 -3.28 5.71 -21.03
CA PHE A 71 -4.52 6.48 -20.89
C PHE A 71 -4.37 8.00 -21.03
N CYS A 72 -3.16 8.52 -20.81
CA CYS A 72 -2.91 9.96 -20.72
C CYS A 72 -1.98 10.41 -21.84
N LEU A 73 -0.68 10.08 -21.74
CA LEU A 73 0.34 10.44 -22.73
C LEU A 73 1.56 9.52 -22.62
N PRO A 74 2.30 9.28 -23.72
CA PRO A 74 3.54 8.50 -23.66
C PRO A 74 4.57 9.19 -22.76
N VAL A 75 5.03 8.48 -21.73
CA VAL A 75 6.05 8.97 -20.77
C VAL A 75 7.18 7.96 -20.62
N ALA A 76 8.42 8.47 -20.49
CA ALA A 76 9.58 7.62 -20.26
C ALA A 76 9.60 7.11 -18.81
N TRP A 77 9.82 5.80 -18.63
CA TRP A 77 9.85 5.16 -17.30
C TRP A 77 10.83 5.83 -16.33
N LYS A 78 12.02 6.23 -16.82
CA LYS A 78 13.02 6.92 -15.99
C LYS A 78 12.51 8.23 -15.41
N GLU A 79 11.66 8.96 -16.13
CA GLU A 79 11.12 10.23 -15.64
C GLU A 79 10.08 10.00 -14.54
N ILE A 80 9.22 8.98 -14.69
CA ILE A 80 8.30 8.52 -13.65
C ILE A 80 9.06 8.02 -12.42
N LEU A 81 10.11 7.24 -12.61
CA LEU A 81 10.97 6.72 -11.53
C LEU A 81 11.57 7.86 -10.68
N PHE A 82 12.17 8.87 -11.34
CA PHE A 82 12.76 10.01 -10.62
C PHE A 82 11.71 10.88 -9.94
N ALA A 83 10.57 11.12 -10.59
CA ALA A 83 9.48 11.87 -10.00
C ALA A 83 8.92 11.16 -8.76
N ARG A 84 8.69 9.85 -8.85
CA ARG A 84 8.22 9.01 -7.75
C ARG A 84 9.18 9.06 -6.57
N ALA A 85 10.48 8.84 -6.84
CA ALA A 85 11.50 8.89 -5.81
C ALA A 85 11.62 10.26 -5.13
N ALA A 86 11.49 11.37 -5.87
CA ALA A 86 11.51 12.71 -5.28
C ALA A 86 10.30 12.97 -4.37
N THR A 87 9.13 12.42 -4.72
CA THR A 87 7.93 12.56 -3.90
C THR A 87 7.94 11.73 -2.61
N TYR A 88 8.91 10.82 -2.44
CA TYR A 88 9.05 10.04 -1.20
C TYR A 88 9.28 10.88 0.06
N LEU A 89 9.93 12.05 -0.05
CA LEU A 89 10.05 12.98 1.08
C LEU A 89 8.67 13.40 1.61
N ILE A 90 7.74 13.65 0.69
CA ILE A 90 6.36 14.04 1.02
C ILE A 90 5.58 12.80 1.49
N MET A 91 5.82 11.64 0.87
CA MET A 91 5.13 10.38 1.18
C MET A 91 5.29 9.95 2.65
N VAL A 92 6.48 10.14 3.22
CA VAL A 92 6.77 9.78 4.62
C VAL A 92 5.93 10.62 5.59
N ILE A 93 5.62 11.86 5.23
CA ILE A 93 4.77 12.76 6.03
C ILE A 93 3.29 12.47 5.75
N ASN A 94 2.93 12.38 4.47
CA ASN A 94 1.55 12.22 4.05
C ASN A 94 1.45 11.62 2.62
N TYR A 95 0.90 10.41 2.54
CA TYR A 95 0.75 9.69 1.27
C TYR A 95 -0.17 10.42 0.26
N PRO A 96 -1.38 10.90 0.61
CA PRO A 96 -2.19 11.69 -0.32
C PRO A 96 -1.49 12.93 -0.87
N ALA A 97 -0.78 13.68 -0.01
CA ALA A 97 -0.01 14.84 -0.42
C ALA A 97 1.10 14.48 -1.41
N SER A 98 1.73 13.31 -1.23
CA SER A 98 2.72 12.79 -2.18
C SER A 98 2.12 12.51 -3.56
N GLN A 99 0.90 11.95 -3.63
CA GLN A 99 0.22 11.74 -4.91
C GLN A 99 -0.15 13.07 -5.57
N ALA A 100 -0.61 14.06 -4.80
CA ALA A 100 -0.91 15.39 -5.31
C ALA A 100 0.35 16.11 -5.83
N ALA A 101 1.46 16.02 -5.10
CA ALA A 101 2.75 16.55 -5.55
C ALA A 101 3.24 15.87 -6.83
N PHE A 102 3.03 14.55 -6.95
CA PHE A 102 3.37 13.82 -8.15
C PHE A 102 2.49 14.23 -9.35
N ALA A 103 1.18 14.37 -9.16
CA ALA A 103 0.27 14.88 -10.20
C ALA A 103 0.66 16.30 -10.64
N TYR A 104 1.07 17.15 -9.70
CA TYR A 104 1.55 18.50 -10.00
C TYR A 104 2.87 18.49 -10.78
N TYR A 105 3.80 17.58 -10.45
CA TYR A 105 5.01 17.36 -11.23
C TYR A 105 4.68 17.04 -12.69
N LEU A 106 3.74 16.11 -12.91
CA LEU A 106 3.30 15.72 -14.26
C LEU A 106 2.66 16.88 -15.02
N LYS A 107 1.85 17.71 -14.33
CA LYS A 107 1.30 18.94 -14.91
C LYS A 107 2.39 19.91 -15.33
N ARG A 108 3.41 20.14 -14.51
CA ARG A 108 4.49 21.09 -14.83
C ARG A 108 5.38 20.58 -15.96
N ARG A 109 5.73 19.30 -15.94
CA ARG A 109 6.66 18.69 -16.89
C ARG A 109 6.02 18.37 -18.24
N TYR A 110 4.82 17.80 -18.25
CA TYR A 110 4.14 17.28 -19.45
C TYR A 110 2.82 17.98 -19.77
N ARG A 111 2.44 19.03 -19.03
CA ARG A 111 1.14 19.70 -19.19
C ARG A 111 -0.08 18.78 -18.99
N LEU A 112 0.12 17.60 -18.40
CA LEU A 112 -0.96 16.67 -18.06
C LEU A 112 -1.90 17.29 -17.03
N PRO A 113 -3.23 17.35 -17.27
CA PRO A 113 -4.16 17.82 -16.25
C PRO A 113 -4.05 17.02 -14.95
N VAL A 114 -4.02 17.72 -13.81
CA VAL A 114 -3.88 17.10 -12.47
C VAL A 114 -4.99 16.07 -12.23
N THR A 115 -6.21 16.34 -12.71
CA THR A 115 -7.35 15.43 -12.58
C THR A 115 -7.14 14.12 -13.32
N GLU A 116 -6.49 14.12 -14.49
CA GLU A 116 -6.19 12.90 -15.24
C GLU A 116 -5.09 12.08 -14.56
N ALA A 117 -4.04 12.75 -14.07
CA ALA A 117 -3.00 12.09 -13.27
C ALA A 117 -3.59 11.46 -11.99
N LEU A 118 -4.45 12.18 -11.28
CA LEU A 118 -5.15 11.64 -10.10
C LEU A 118 -6.12 10.50 -10.47
N SER A 119 -6.77 10.57 -11.64
CA SER A 119 -7.59 9.49 -12.17
C SER A 119 -6.77 8.22 -12.40
N ALA A 120 -5.55 8.34 -12.94
CA ALA A 120 -4.60 7.23 -13.11
C ALA A 120 -4.17 6.63 -11.77
N PHE A 121 -3.86 7.46 -10.78
CA PHE A 121 -3.50 6.97 -9.45
C PHE A 121 -4.68 6.29 -8.75
N LEU A 122 -5.89 6.80 -8.92
CA LEU A 122 -7.10 6.18 -8.40
C LEU A 122 -7.39 4.83 -9.10
N PHE A 123 -7.17 4.74 -10.41
CA PHE A 123 -7.28 3.47 -11.14
C PHE A 123 -6.31 2.42 -10.62
N ILE A 124 -5.04 2.77 -10.41
CA ILE A 124 -4.03 1.89 -9.80
C ILE A 124 -4.47 1.46 -8.41
N MET A 125 -4.90 2.41 -7.58
CA MET A 125 -5.36 2.17 -6.23
C MET A 125 -6.54 1.18 -6.19
N VAL A 126 -7.55 1.35 -7.05
CA VAL A 126 -8.69 0.41 -7.14
C VAL A 126 -8.23 -0.99 -7.52
N VAL A 127 -7.31 -1.13 -8.50
CA VAL A 127 -6.77 -2.43 -8.88
C VAL A 127 -5.97 -3.06 -7.74
N ASP A 128 -5.15 -2.29 -7.03
CA ASP A 128 -4.41 -2.79 -5.86
C ASP A 128 -5.35 -3.26 -4.75
N PHE A 129 -6.41 -2.50 -4.46
CA PHE A 129 -7.42 -2.89 -3.47
C PHE A 129 -8.09 -4.21 -3.83
N LEU A 130 -8.55 -4.35 -5.07
CA LEU A 130 -9.16 -5.59 -5.55
C LEU A 130 -8.18 -6.76 -5.46
N TRP A 131 -6.91 -6.51 -5.77
CA TRP A 131 -5.86 -7.53 -5.70
C TRP A 131 -5.58 -7.97 -4.26
N VAL A 132 -5.43 -7.04 -3.31
CA VAL A 132 -5.23 -7.36 -1.89
C VAL A 132 -6.43 -8.11 -1.32
N ILE A 133 -7.66 -7.70 -1.63
CA ILE A 133 -8.87 -8.42 -1.23
C ILE A 133 -8.87 -9.84 -1.80
N SER A 134 -8.54 -10.00 -3.09
CA SER A 134 -8.48 -11.32 -3.74
C SER A 134 -7.44 -12.23 -3.08
N LEU A 135 -6.26 -11.70 -2.77
CA LEU A 135 -5.21 -12.43 -2.06
C LEU A 135 -5.63 -12.81 -0.63
N ALA A 136 -6.36 -11.94 0.07
CA ALA A 136 -6.89 -12.25 1.41
C ALA A 136 -7.96 -13.34 1.37
N VAL A 137 -8.85 -13.32 0.37
CA VAL A 137 -9.83 -14.40 0.16
C VAL A 137 -9.09 -15.71 -0.12
N LEU A 138 -8.16 -15.72 -1.08
CA LEU A 138 -7.37 -16.92 -1.39
C LEU A 138 -6.62 -17.44 -0.16
N GLY A 139 -5.99 -16.54 0.61
CA GLY A 139 -5.32 -16.87 1.86
C GLY A 139 -6.26 -17.50 2.89
N SER A 140 -7.47 -16.95 3.05
CA SER A 140 -8.48 -17.45 3.98
C SER A 140 -9.06 -18.81 3.59
N LEU A 141 -9.03 -19.16 2.30
CA LEU A 141 -9.43 -20.48 1.80
C LEU A 141 -8.33 -21.53 2.05
N CYS A 142 -7.07 -21.10 2.08
CA CYS A 142 -5.94 -21.98 2.37
C CYS A 142 -5.72 -22.22 3.86
N GLU A 143 -6.00 -21.25 4.73
CA GLU A 143 -5.79 -21.35 6.19
C GLU A 143 -6.93 -20.64 6.94
N SER A 144 -7.67 -21.38 7.76
CA SER A 144 -8.69 -20.81 8.64
C SER A 144 -8.04 -20.01 9.75
N THR A 145 -8.39 -18.73 9.86
CA THR A 145 -7.85 -17.84 10.90
C THR A 145 -8.95 -17.47 11.88
N MET A 146 -8.87 -18.03 13.09
CA MET A 146 -9.70 -17.61 14.22
C MET A 146 -8.90 -16.73 15.17
N ILE A 147 -9.49 -15.62 15.59
CA ILE A 147 -8.92 -14.72 16.59
C ILE A 147 -9.95 -14.54 17.70
N ARG A 148 -9.63 -14.97 18.92
CA ARG A 148 -10.48 -14.78 20.12
C ARG A 148 -11.95 -15.22 19.90
N GLY A 149 -12.14 -16.33 19.20
CA GLY A 149 -13.47 -16.89 18.89
C GLY A 149 -14.18 -16.26 17.68
N ILE A 150 -13.58 -15.28 17.01
CA ILE A 150 -14.11 -14.68 15.78
C ILE A 150 -13.48 -15.38 14.58
N ASP A 151 -14.33 -15.88 13.68
CA ASP A 151 -13.90 -16.42 12.38
C ASP A 151 -13.58 -15.28 11.41
N LEU A 152 -12.29 -14.93 11.33
CA LEU A 152 -11.82 -13.87 10.44
C LEU A 152 -11.84 -14.33 8.98
N SER A 153 -11.68 -15.64 8.73
CA SER A 153 -11.70 -16.19 7.37
C SER A 153 -13.08 -16.01 6.74
N GLY A 154 -14.16 -16.38 7.44
CA GLY A 154 -15.53 -16.16 6.97
C GLY A 154 -15.83 -14.68 6.69
N TYR A 155 -15.37 -13.77 7.55
CA TYR A 155 -15.56 -12.34 7.34
C TYR A 155 -14.81 -11.83 6.10
N VAL A 156 -13.55 -12.25 5.90
CA VAL A 156 -12.74 -11.89 4.73
C VAL A 156 -13.39 -12.40 3.44
N GLN A 157 -13.92 -13.63 3.44
CA GLN A 157 -14.64 -14.21 2.30
C GLN A 157 -15.90 -13.42 1.97
N PHE A 158 -16.68 -13.03 2.98
CA PHE A 158 -17.86 -12.19 2.81
C PHE A 158 -17.49 -10.82 2.22
N VAL A 159 -16.47 -10.16 2.74
CA VAL A 159 -15.95 -8.90 2.19
C VAL A 159 -15.50 -9.09 0.74
N GLY A 160 -14.84 -10.21 0.43
CA GLY A 160 -14.45 -10.58 -0.92
C GLY A 160 -15.62 -10.74 -1.88
N LEU A 161 -16.70 -11.39 -1.44
CA LEU A 161 -17.93 -11.55 -2.22
C LEU A 161 -18.57 -10.17 -2.50
N VAL A 162 -18.70 -9.33 -1.48
CA VAL A 162 -19.23 -7.97 -1.62
C VAL A 162 -18.37 -7.13 -2.55
N ALA A 163 -17.03 -7.21 -2.43
CA ALA A 163 -16.11 -6.50 -3.30
C ALA A 163 -16.21 -6.99 -4.76
N THR A 164 -16.38 -8.30 -4.98
CA THR A 164 -16.55 -8.88 -6.31
C THR A 164 -17.86 -8.43 -6.95
N ALA A 165 -18.97 -8.48 -6.20
CA ALA A 165 -20.27 -7.99 -6.65
C ALA A 165 -20.24 -6.48 -6.94
N GLY A 166 -19.61 -5.70 -6.04
CA GLY A 166 -19.40 -4.27 -6.21
C GLY A 166 -18.55 -3.94 -7.44
N PHE A 167 -17.51 -4.73 -7.71
CA PHE A 167 -16.67 -4.57 -8.91
C PHE A 167 -17.41 -4.96 -10.19
N ALA A 168 -18.24 -6.00 -10.16
CA ALA A 168 -19.11 -6.33 -11.28
C ALA A 168 -20.06 -5.16 -11.57
N ALA A 169 -20.75 -4.65 -10.56
CA ALA A 169 -21.61 -3.47 -10.68
C ALA A 169 -20.83 -2.24 -11.18
N TRP A 170 -19.60 -2.04 -10.73
CA TRP A 170 -18.70 -0.98 -11.20
C TRP A 170 -18.40 -1.11 -12.70
N LEU A 171 -18.06 -2.31 -13.18
CA LEU A 171 -17.84 -2.54 -14.62
C LEU A 171 -19.11 -2.31 -15.44
N LEU A 172 -20.28 -2.74 -14.95
CA LEU A 172 -21.56 -2.51 -15.62
C LEU A 172 -21.91 -1.01 -15.66
N PHE A 173 -21.63 -0.29 -14.57
CA PHE A 173 -21.83 1.14 -14.45
C PHE A 173 -21.04 1.92 -15.51
N TRP A 174 -19.75 1.63 -15.68
CA TRP A 174 -18.91 2.32 -16.68
C TRP A 174 -19.20 1.89 -18.11
N ARG A 175 -19.70 0.67 -18.31
CA ARG A 175 -20.12 0.15 -19.63
C ARG A 175 -21.51 0.63 -20.08
N ARG A 176 -22.14 1.53 -19.30
CA ARG A 176 -23.46 2.11 -19.55
C ARG A 176 -24.52 1.03 -19.84
N LEU A 177 -24.53 -0.03 -19.03
CA LEU A 177 -25.48 -1.13 -19.21
C LEU A 177 -26.94 -0.66 -19.07
N ASP A 178 -27.18 0.34 -18.22
CA ASP A 178 -28.47 1.01 -18.10
C ASP A 178 -28.98 1.54 -19.43
N GLN A 179 -28.14 2.20 -20.23
CA GLN A 179 -28.53 2.65 -21.57
C GLN A 179 -28.82 1.49 -22.52
N LYS A 180 -28.05 0.40 -22.43
CA LYS A 180 -28.23 -0.79 -23.29
C LYS A 180 -29.52 -1.55 -22.98
N ILE A 181 -29.91 -1.61 -21.71
CA ILE A 181 -31.09 -2.36 -21.25
C ILE A 181 -32.34 -1.48 -21.26
N LEU A 182 -32.24 -0.26 -20.75
CA LEU A 182 -33.38 0.65 -20.54
C LEU A 182 -33.58 1.64 -21.69
N GLY A 183 -32.67 1.68 -22.68
CA GLY A 183 -32.71 2.64 -23.80
C GLY A 183 -32.41 4.10 -23.41
N ARG A 184 -32.17 4.38 -22.12
CA ARG A 184 -31.89 5.73 -21.60
C ARG A 184 -30.92 5.68 -20.41
N PRO A 185 -30.08 6.73 -20.22
CA PRO A 185 -29.25 6.81 -19.03
C PRO A 185 -30.08 7.04 -17.78
N ILE A 186 -29.62 6.47 -16.67
CA ILE A 186 -30.14 6.80 -15.34
C ILE A 186 -29.63 8.18 -14.94
N ALA A 187 -30.52 9.18 -14.88
CA ALA A 187 -30.16 10.59 -14.75
C ALA A 187 -29.30 10.91 -13.50
N TRP A 188 -29.55 10.25 -12.37
CA TRP A 188 -28.80 10.51 -11.13
C TRP A 188 -27.37 9.93 -11.14
N LEU A 189 -27.05 9.06 -12.10
CA LEU A 189 -25.72 8.45 -12.27
C LEU A 189 -24.79 9.29 -13.18
N GLU A 190 -25.34 10.05 -14.13
CA GLU A 190 -24.56 10.85 -15.08
C GLU A 190 -23.64 11.92 -14.43
N PRO A 191 -24.03 12.61 -13.35
CA PRO A 191 -23.14 13.54 -12.65
C PRO A 191 -21.89 12.88 -12.07
N ILE A 192 -21.91 11.56 -11.83
CA ILE A 192 -20.74 10.80 -11.36
C ILE A 192 -19.87 10.44 -12.57
N ARG A 193 -20.48 9.96 -13.66
CA ARG A 193 -19.78 9.52 -14.88
C ARG A 193 -18.98 10.64 -15.54
N THR A 194 -19.49 11.86 -15.50
CA THR A 194 -18.89 13.04 -16.14
C THR A 194 -17.78 13.71 -15.31
N ARG A 195 -17.52 13.26 -14.08
CA ARG A 195 -16.44 13.88 -13.26
C ARG A 195 -15.07 13.56 -13.87
N PRO A 196 -14.20 14.57 -14.05
CA PRO A 196 -12.86 14.37 -14.63
C PRO A 196 -12.00 13.34 -13.88
N LEU A 197 -12.20 13.19 -12.56
CA LEU A 197 -11.48 12.23 -11.74
C LEU A 197 -11.77 10.77 -12.13
N PHE A 198 -12.91 10.48 -12.75
CA PHE A 198 -13.28 9.13 -13.13
C PHE A 198 -13.14 8.81 -14.62
N HIS A 199 -12.61 9.75 -15.40
CA HIS A 199 -12.50 9.61 -16.86
C HIS A 199 -11.74 8.35 -17.31
N LEU A 200 -10.73 7.90 -16.55
CA LEU A 200 -10.03 6.65 -16.89
C LEU A 200 -10.93 5.41 -16.74
N PHE A 201 -11.85 5.39 -15.79
CA PHE A 201 -12.72 4.23 -15.58
C PHE A 201 -13.76 4.08 -16.70
N GLU A 202 -14.20 5.19 -17.28
CA GLU A 202 -15.04 5.19 -18.49
C GLU A 202 -14.27 4.64 -19.70
N LYS A 203 -12.99 4.99 -19.84
CA LYS A 203 -12.12 4.53 -20.94
C LYS A 203 -11.57 3.10 -20.76
N ALA A 204 -11.41 2.64 -19.53
CA ALA A 204 -10.75 1.38 -19.21
C ALA A 204 -11.60 0.18 -19.61
N ARG A 205 -10.99 -0.77 -20.33
CA ARG A 205 -11.60 -2.07 -20.63
C ARG A 205 -11.24 -3.06 -19.51
N PRO A 206 -12.01 -4.14 -19.28
CA PRO A 206 -11.66 -5.18 -18.30
C PRO A 206 -10.25 -5.75 -18.49
N LEU A 207 -9.80 -5.86 -19.75
CA LEU A 207 -8.45 -6.29 -20.05
C LEU A 207 -7.38 -5.31 -19.54
N ASP A 208 -7.67 -4.02 -19.47
CA ASP A 208 -6.75 -3.03 -18.87
C ASP A 208 -6.66 -3.21 -17.34
N TYR A 209 -7.74 -3.61 -16.66
CA TYR A 209 -7.69 -4.00 -15.23
C TYR A 209 -6.85 -5.27 -15.02
N LEU A 210 -7.06 -6.31 -15.84
CA LEU A 210 -6.30 -7.56 -15.76
C LEU A 210 -4.81 -7.35 -16.05
N ARG A 211 -4.49 -6.57 -17.09
CA ARG A 211 -3.09 -6.22 -17.42
C ARG A 211 -2.42 -5.45 -16.29
N LEU A 212 -3.13 -4.48 -15.70
CA LEU A 212 -2.59 -3.76 -14.57
C LEU A 212 -2.41 -4.68 -13.36
N ALA A 213 -3.40 -5.52 -13.03
CA ALA A 213 -3.29 -6.49 -11.94
C ALA A 213 -2.06 -7.38 -12.12
N PHE A 214 -1.84 -7.91 -13.33
CA PHE A 214 -0.64 -8.69 -13.65
C PHE A 214 0.67 -7.92 -13.46
N LEU A 215 0.72 -6.65 -13.90
CA LEU A 215 1.89 -5.78 -13.68
C LEU A 215 2.11 -5.43 -12.20
N ARG A 216 1.06 -5.47 -11.37
CA ARG A 216 1.13 -5.22 -9.92
C ARG A 216 1.45 -6.49 -9.14
N THR A 217 1.21 -7.69 -9.69
CA THR A 217 1.50 -8.98 -9.03
C THR A 217 2.89 -9.05 -8.39
N PRO A 218 4.00 -8.62 -9.04
CA PRO A 218 5.31 -8.69 -8.41
C PRO A 218 5.41 -7.85 -7.14
N ILE A 219 4.75 -6.69 -7.07
CA ILE A 219 4.73 -5.85 -5.87
C ILE A 219 4.07 -6.61 -4.72
N HIS A 220 2.87 -7.14 -4.94
CA HIS A 220 2.11 -7.83 -3.91
C HIS A 220 2.79 -9.12 -3.44
N LEU A 221 3.36 -9.90 -4.36
CA LEU A 221 4.14 -11.09 -4.02
C LEU A 221 5.39 -10.74 -3.21
N THR A 222 6.14 -9.72 -3.63
CA THR A 222 7.33 -9.26 -2.90
C THR A 222 6.98 -8.81 -1.49
N ILE A 223 5.85 -8.13 -1.31
CA ILE A 223 5.39 -7.73 0.02
C ILE A 223 5.09 -8.97 0.89
N ILE A 224 4.39 -9.99 0.38
CA ILE A 224 4.12 -11.23 1.13
C ILE A 224 5.42 -11.97 1.48
N ILE A 225 6.26 -12.20 0.48
CA ILE A 225 7.55 -12.91 0.63
C ILE A 225 8.49 -12.15 1.56
N SER A 226 8.43 -10.82 1.57
CA SER A 226 9.30 -10.01 2.42
C SER A 226 9.17 -10.37 3.90
N MET A 227 7.95 -10.62 4.38
CA MET A 227 7.78 -10.99 5.78
C MET A 227 8.43 -12.34 6.10
N TYR A 228 8.34 -13.30 5.19
CA TYR A 228 9.00 -14.60 5.34
C TYR A 228 10.51 -14.44 5.50
N ILE A 229 11.12 -13.65 4.61
CA ILE A 229 12.57 -13.42 4.62
C ILE A 229 13.00 -12.62 5.86
N VAL A 230 12.26 -11.57 6.20
CA VAL A 230 12.60 -10.69 7.33
C VAL A 230 12.59 -11.46 8.64
N VAL A 231 11.60 -12.32 8.88
CA VAL A 231 11.52 -13.15 10.11
C VAL A 231 12.75 -14.06 10.22
N MET A 232 13.20 -14.65 9.11
CA MET A 232 14.41 -15.48 9.08
C MET A 232 15.69 -14.72 9.44
N THR A 233 15.73 -13.40 9.22
CA THR A 233 16.88 -12.57 9.64
C THR A 233 17.03 -12.45 11.15
N PHE A 234 16.01 -12.81 11.93
CA PHE A 234 16.05 -12.87 13.40
C PHE A 234 16.33 -14.29 13.93
N GLY A 235 16.64 -15.25 13.04
CA GLY A 235 16.84 -16.65 13.45
C GLY A 235 15.55 -17.36 13.86
N THR A 236 14.41 -16.87 13.38
CA THR A 236 13.08 -17.47 13.58
C THR A 236 12.45 -17.80 12.24
N TYR A 237 11.36 -18.57 12.25
CA TYR A 237 10.61 -18.85 11.03
C TYR A 237 9.11 -18.87 11.33
N ILE A 238 8.32 -18.54 10.33
CA ILE A 238 6.88 -18.77 10.30
C ILE A 238 6.61 -19.60 9.05
N PRO A 239 5.82 -20.69 9.12
CA PRO A 239 5.44 -21.45 7.94
C PRO A 239 4.93 -20.54 6.83
N PHE A 240 5.44 -20.73 5.61
CA PHE A 240 5.08 -19.86 4.49
C PHE A 240 3.57 -19.83 4.22
N ARG A 241 2.87 -20.95 4.48
CA ARG A 241 1.40 -21.04 4.42
C ARG A 241 0.71 -20.03 5.36
N ASP A 242 1.20 -19.90 6.60
CA ASP A 242 0.65 -18.94 7.57
C ASP A 242 0.89 -17.49 7.11
N ILE A 243 2.06 -17.20 6.55
CA ILE A 243 2.37 -15.88 5.98
C ILE A 243 1.44 -15.57 4.80
N LEU A 244 1.33 -16.52 3.86
CA LEU A 244 0.48 -16.36 2.68
C LEU A 244 -0.99 -16.14 3.05
N GLY A 245 -1.49 -16.86 4.08
CA GLY A 245 -2.86 -16.73 4.56
C GLY A 245 -3.16 -15.42 5.30
N ARG A 246 -2.20 -14.92 6.09
CA ARG A 246 -2.45 -13.86 7.08
C ARG A 246 -1.96 -12.49 6.64
N ILE A 247 -0.90 -12.40 5.83
CA ILE A 247 -0.34 -11.11 5.40
C ILE A 247 -1.33 -10.26 4.58
N PRO A 248 -2.07 -10.80 3.61
CA PRO A 248 -3.06 -10.00 2.89
C PRO A 248 -4.13 -9.41 3.81
N ILE A 249 -4.52 -10.15 4.86
CA ILE A 249 -5.46 -9.67 5.89
C ILE A 249 -4.86 -8.49 6.67
N VAL A 250 -3.58 -8.58 7.05
CA VAL A 250 -2.87 -7.45 7.67
C VAL A 250 -2.90 -6.21 6.77
N PHE A 251 -2.70 -6.35 5.46
CA PHE A 251 -2.78 -5.21 4.54
C PHE A 251 -4.18 -4.64 4.44
N LEU A 252 -5.23 -5.47 4.42
CA LEU A 252 -6.60 -4.97 4.49
C LEU A 252 -6.82 -4.12 5.74
N VAL A 253 -6.34 -4.56 6.90
CA VAL A 253 -6.39 -3.76 8.15
C VAL A 253 -5.63 -2.43 7.98
N GLY A 254 -4.46 -2.46 7.35
CA GLY A 254 -3.65 -1.26 7.08
C GLY A 254 -4.29 -0.26 6.12
N THR A 255 -5.27 -0.69 5.31
CA THR A 255 -6.02 0.21 4.43
C THR A 255 -7.17 0.93 5.12
N LEU A 256 -7.58 0.49 6.31
CA LEU A 256 -8.63 1.15 7.07
C LEU A 256 -8.14 2.56 7.47
N PRO A 257 -8.95 3.61 7.29
CA PRO A 257 -8.57 4.99 7.59
C PRO A 257 -8.60 5.28 9.11
N ILE A 258 -8.04 4.37 9.91
CA ILE A 258 -7.94 4.48 11.37
C ILE A 258 -6.69 5.28 11.74
N THR A 259 -5.56 4.98 11.10
CA THR A 259 -4.27 5.62 11.35
C THR A 259 -3.55 5.96 10.04
N PRO A 260 -2.70 7.01 10.01
CA PRO A 260 -1.93 7.35 8.82
C PRO A 260 -1.02 6.20 8.42
N GLY A 261 -1.19 5.67 7.22
CA GLY A 261 -0.36 4.59 6.69
C GLY A 261 -0.40 3.28 7.50
N GLY A 262 -1.43 3.08 8.33
CA GLY A 262 -1.54 1.89 9.18
C GLY A 262 -0.60 1.89 10.40
N LEU A 263 -0.02 3.04 10.76
CA LEU A 263 0.83 3.16 11.96
C LEU A 263 0.11 2.63 13.20
N GLY A 264 0.76 1.71 13.93
CA GLY A 264 0.18 1.05 15.10
C GLY A 264 -0.80 -0.07 14.75
N THR A 265 -1.79 0.15 13.87
CA THR A 265 -2.79 -0.86 13.50
C THR A 265 -2.19 -2.04 12.76
N VAL A 266 -1.31 -1.78 11.78
CA VAL A 266 -0.58 -2.83 11.05
C VAL A 266 0.39 -3.55 11.98
N ASN A 267 1.06 -2.82 12.89
CA ASN A 267 1.95 -3.42 13.88
C ASN A 267 1.17 -4.39 14.79
N ALA A 268 0.04 -3.96 15.33
CA ALA A 268 -0.84 -4.79 16.16
C ALA A 268 -1.37 -6.01 15.38
N ALA A 269 -1.82 -5.81 14.14
CA ALA A 269 -2.32 -6.89 13.30
C ALA A 269 -1.23 -7.93 12.98
N MET A 270 -0.01 -7.49 12.66
CA MET A 270 1.14 -8.38 12.45
C MET A 270 1.43 -9.19 13.72
N VAL A 271 1.42 -8.57 14.89
CA VAL A 271 1.65 -9.28 16.16
C VAL A 271 0.57 -10.32 16.43
N GLU A 272 -0.72 -9.92 16.42
CA GLU A 272 -1.84 -10.83 16.72
C GLU A 272 -1.93 -11.98 15.71
N LEU A 273 -1.67 -11.71 14.42
CA LEU A 273 -1.80 -12.71 13.37
C LEU A 273 -0.57 -13.60 13.23
N LEU A 274 0.65 -13.09 13.38
CA LEU A 274 1.85 -13.83 13.01
C LEU A 274 2.68 -14.33 14.19
N ALA A 275 2.70 -13.61 15.31
CA ALA A 275 3.48 -14.04 16.48
C ALA A 275 3.09 -15.44 16.99
N PRO A 276 1.80 -15.85 17.02
CA PRO A 276 1.41 -17.19 17.47
C PRO A 276 1.94 -18.33 16.58
N LYS A 277 2.33 -18.04 15.33
CA LYS A 277 2.84 -19.02 14.37
C LYS A 277 4.36 -18.99 14.24
N MET A 278 5.02 -18.10 14.98
CA MET A 278 6.47 -17.91 14.93
C MET A 278 7.17 -18.97 15.79
N GLN A 279 8.22 -19.55 15.22
CA GLN A 279 9.02 -20.61 15.83
C GLN A 279 10.50 -20.23 15.80
N GLY A 280 11.23 -20.62 16.83
CA GLY A 280 12.68 -20.39 16.91
C GLY A 280 13.23 -20.79 18.26
N SER A 281 14.47 -21.29 18.29
CA SER A 281 15.15 -21.71 19.53
C SER A 281 15.39 -20.55 20.49
N ILE A 282 15.39 -19.31 20.00
CA ILE A 282 15.59 -18.10 20.80
C ILE A 282 14.48 -17.87 21.85
N PHE A 283 13.32 -18.50 21.68
CA PHE A 283 12.21 -18.42 22.64
C PHE A 283 12.34 -19.43 23.79
N ALA A 284 13.22 -20.42 23.67
CA ALA A 284 13.32 -21.52 24.63
C ALA A 284 13.74 -21.05 26.04
N SER A 285 14.53 -19.99 26.13
CA SER A 285 14.96 -19.41 27.41
C SER A 285 13.90 -18.54 28.09
N GLY A 286 12.79 -18.23 27.41
CA GLY A 286 11.80 -17.25 27.88
C GLY A 286 12.33 -15.82 27.95
N ALA A 287 13.56 -15.56 27.48
CA ALA A 287 14.17 -14.24 27.56
C ALA A 287 13.50 -13.19 26.66
N ILE A 288 12.83 -13.64 25.60
CA ILE A 288 12.05 -12.83 24.64
C ILE A 288 10.85 -13.65 24.20
N THR A 289 9.71 -13.00 23.99
CA THR A 289 8.51 -13.63 23.43
C THR A 289 8.40 -13.44 21.92
N ALA A 290 7.67 -14.33 21.24
CA ALA A 290 7.40 -14.18 19.81
C ALA A 290 6.66 -12.87 19.48
N ALA A 291 5.83 -12.37 20.41
CA ALA A 291 5.09 -11.13 20.24
C ALA A 291 6.01 -9.90 20.31
N GLU A 292 6.93 -9.85 21.29
CA GLU A 292 7.96 -8.80 21.39
C GLU A 292 8.86 -8.77 20.14
N LEU A 293 9.29 -9.95 19.67
CA LEU A 293 10.11 -10.05 18.47
C LEU A 293 9.34 -9.60 17.22
N MET A 294 8.09 -10.04 17.07
CA MET A 294 7.26 -9.65 15.93
C MET A 294 7.00 -8.14 15.93
N PHE A 295 6.70 -7.55 17.09
CA PHE A 295 6.53 -6.10 17.20
C PHE A 295 7.82 -5.37 16.80
N THR A 296 8.97 -5.81 17.31
CA THR A 296 10.29 -5.28 16.96
C THR A 296 10.58 -5.37 15.46
N ILE A 297 10.30 -6.53 14.84
CA ILE A 297 10.43 -6.74 13.38
C ILE A 297 9.63 -5.68 12.63
N THR A 298 8.38 -5.44 13.02
CA THR A 298 7.51 -4.48 12.32
C THR A 298 8.01 -3.04 12.45
N LEU A 299 8.54 -2.66 13.61
CA LEU A 299 9.11 -1.33 13.84
C LEU A 299 10.39 -1.13 13.02
N LEU A 300 11.32 -2.10 13.06
CA LEU A 300 12.57 -2.04 12.29
C LEU A 300 12.29 -2.01 10.79
N TRP A 301 11.38 -2.87 10.31
CA TRP A 301 11.00 -2.90 8.90
C TRP A 301 10.41 -1.57 8.43
N MET A 302 9.51 -0.98 9.22
CA MET A 302 8.92 0.32 8.93
C MET A 302 9.96 1.44 8.94
N PHE A 303 10.81 1.49 9.97
CA PHE A 303 11.88 2.46 10.10
C PHE A 303 12.84 2.40 8.90
N THR A 304 13.33 1.21 8.55
CA THR A 304 14.23 1.02 7.42
C THR A 304 13.59 1.43 6.09
N ASN A 305 12.31 1.11 5.88
CA ASN A 305 11.58 1.55 4.68
C ASN A 305 11.46 3.08 4.60
N TYR A 306 11.15 3.76 5.71
CA TYR A 306 11.10 5.23 5.74
C TYR A 306 12.49 5.85 5.59
N PHE A 307 13.52 5.25 6.20
CA PHE A 307 14.90 5.68 6.04
C PHE A 307 15.33 5.67 4.57
N PHE A 308 15.08 4.59 3.82
CA PHE A 308 15.42 4.54 2.39
C PHE A 308 14.62 5.53 1.55
N LYS A 309 13.33 5.73 1.86
CA LYS A 309 12.49 6.75 1.22
C LYS A 309 13.04 8.16 1.43
N LEU A 310 13.43 8.49 2.67
CA LEU A 310 14.02 9.78 3.02
C LEU A 310 15.37 9.98 2.35
N LEU A 311 16.26 8.98 2.43
CA LEU A 311 17.59 9.04 1.85
C LEU A 311 17.53 9.25 0.34
N LEU A 312 16.76 8.41 -0.37
CA LEU A 312 16.63 8.51 -1.82
C LEU A 312 15.95 9.82 -2.23
N GLY A 313 14.88 10.19 -1.53
CA GLY A 313 14.16 11.44 -1.76
C GLY A 313 15.06 12.66 -1.62
N PHE A 314 15.92 12.69 -0.60
CA PHE A 314 16.88 13.77 -0.37
C PHE A 314 17.96 13.84 -1.47
N VAL A 315 18.55 12.69 -1.83
CA VAL A 315 19.58 12.60 -2.90
C VAL A 315 19.02 13.07 -4.24
N LEU A 316 17.76 12.73 -4.55
CA LEU A 316 17.16 13.03 -5.85
C LEU A 316 16.41 14.36 -5.90
N LEU A 317 16.12 15.00 -4.76
CA LEU A 317 15.42 16.29 -4.73
C LEU A 317 16.14 17.34 -5.59
N LYS A 318 17.48 17.40 -5.53
CA LYS A 318 18.26 18.33 -6.36
C LYS A 318 18.11 18.07 -7.86
N LYS A 319 18.10 16.79 -8.28
CA LYS A 319 17.95 16.41 -9.70
C LYS A 319 16.51 16.63 -10.20
N ALA A 320 15.52 16.26 -9.38
CA ALA A 320 14.11 16.44 -9.70
C ALA A 320 13.72 17.92 -9.74
N SER A 321 14.22 18.73 -8.80
CA SER A 321 14.03 20.20 -8.78
C SER A 321 14.54 20.84 -10.08
N LYS A 322 15.77 20.53 -10.51
CA LYS A 322 16.30 21.03 -11.78
C LYS A 322 15.41 20.68 -12.99
N LYS A 323 14.88 19.45 -13.03
CA LYS A 323 13.97 19.00 -14.10
C LYS A 323 12.56 19.56 -14.01
N LEU A 324 12.10 19.94 -12.81
CA LEU A 324 10.79 20.57 -12.60
C LEU A 324 10.69 21.91 -13.34
N PHE A 325 11.82 22.61 -13.48
CA PHE A 325 11.92 23.92 -14.12
C PHE A 325 12.35 23.87 -15.59
N SER A 326 12.63 22.70 -16.16
CA SER A 326 12.88 22.56 -17.59
C SER A 326 11.67 21.90 -18.28
N PRO A 327 10.89 22.64 -19.09
CA PRO A 327 9.88 22.05 -19.95
C PRO A 327 10.49 20.97 -20.85
N VAL A 328 9.72 19.96 -21.27
CA VAL A 328 10.16 19.11 -22.37
C VAL A 328 10.20 20.04 -23.59
N SER A 329 11.36 20.21 -24.22
CA SER A 329 11.40 20.98 -25.48
C SER A 329 10.50 20.25 -26.48
N ASP A 330 9.65 20.99 -27.20
CA ASP A 330 8.82 20.47 -28.30
C ASP A 330 9.73 19.90 -29.40
N LYS A 331 10.26 18.69 -29.19
CA LYS A 331 10.97 17.87 -30.17
C LYS A 331 10.76 16.40 -29.80
N SER A 332 9.62 15.88 -30.25
CA SER A 332 9.46 14.48 -30.65
C SER A 332 8.39 14.43 -31.73
#